data_AF-A0A1M3H595-F1
#
_entry.id   AF-A0A1M3H595-F1
#
_cell.length_a   1.000
_cell.length_b   1.000
_cell.length_c   1.000
_cell.angle_alpha   90.00
_cell.angle_beta   90.00
_cell.angle_gamma   90.00
#
_symmetry.space_group_name_H-M   'P 1'
#
loop_
_entity.id
_entity.type
_entity.pdbx_description
1 polymer ?
#
loop_
_entity_poly.entity_id
_entity_poly.type
_entity_poly.pdbx_seq_one_letter_code
_entity_poly.pdbx_strand_id
1 'polypeptide(L)'
;MHTDPSCSHIEAIEKLKKSKDYVCEECIKTGDEWVHLRVCQTCGATLCCDDSPNRHMTRHNHQTHHPVITSAQPGEQWLWCYKDRIFAEY
;
A
#
# COMPACT_ATOMS: atom_id res chain seq x y z
N MET A 1 -27.20 -6.32 -7.79
CA MET A 1 -26.06 -7.21 -8.08
C MET A 1 -24.84 -6.32 -8.13
N HIS A 2 -24.13 -6.15 -7.02
CA HIS A 2 -22.93 -5.31 -6.98
C HIS A 2 -21.76 -6.18 -7.44
N THR A 3 -21.55 -6.26 -8.75
CA THR A 3 -20.30 -6.76 -9.29
C THR A 3 -19.32 -5.60 -9.20
N ASP A 4 -18.81 -5.36 -7.99
CA ASP A 4 -17.57 -4.60 -7.84
C ASP A 4 -16.51 -5.36 -8.64
N PRO A 5 -15.71 -4.70 -9.50
CA PRO A 5 -14.70 -5.37 -10.28
C PRO A 5 -13.71 -6.02 -9.32
N SER A 6 -13.87 -7.31 -9.06
CA SER A 6 -13.01 -8.02 -8.14
C SER A 6 -11.62 -8.10 -8.79
N CYS A 7 -10.67 -7.35 -8.25
CA CYS A 7 -9.31 -7.40 -8.71
C CYS A 7 -8.72 -8.74 -8.30
N SER A 8 -8.32 -9.59 -9.25
CA SER A 8 -7.73 -10.89 -8.93
C SER A 8 -6.46 -10.77 -8.06
N HIS A 9 -5.75 -9.63 -8.13
CA HIS A 9 -4.60 -9.37 -7.24
C HIS A 9 -5.03 -9.13 -5.79
N ILE A 10 -6.19 -8.49 -5.57
CA ILE A 10 -6.76 -8.27 -4.23
C ILE A 10 -7.33 -9.59 -3.69
N GLU A 11 -8.06 -10.34 -4.51
CA GLU A 11 -8.63 -11.64 -4.15
C GLU A 11 -7.56 -12.69 -3.82
N ALA A 12 -6.38 -12.59 -4.45
CA ALA A 12 -5.24 -13.45 -4.14
C ALA A 12 -4.62 -13.20 -2.76
N ILE A 13 -5.03 -12.15 -2.03
CA ILE A 13 -4.52 -11.85 -0.68
C ILE A 13 -5.29 -12.68 0.34
N GLU A 14 -4.71 -13.81 0.73
CA GLU A 14 -5.28 -14.65 1.80
C GLU A 14 -5.06 -14.04 3.20
N LYS A 15 -3.97 -13.30 3.39
CA LYS A 15 -3.60 -12.71 4.68
C LYS A 15 -3.16 -11.27 4.55
N LEU A 16 -3.94 -10.38 5.16
CA LEU A 16 -3.62 -8.96 5.25
C LEU A 16 -2.35 -8.73 6.05
N LYS A 17 -1.40 -8.05 5.41
CA LYS A 17 -0.15 -7.61 6.04
C LYS A 17 -0.40 -6.23 6.66
N LYS A 18 -0.25 -6.13 7.97
CA LYS A 18 -0.33 -4.86 8.71
C LYS A 18 1.07 -4.27 8.87
N SER A 19 1.15 -2.95 9.02
CA SER A 19 2.38 -2.27 9.39
C SER A 19 2.83 -2.78 10.76
N LYS A 20 4.09 -3.18 10.87
CA LYS A 20 4.73 -3.49 12.16
C LYS A 20 5.16 -2.20 12.85
N ASP A 21 5.81 -1.35 12.06
CA ASP A 21 6.30 -0.06 12.48
C ASP A 21 5.63 0.99 11.59
N TYR A 22 5.04 2.01 12.20
CA TYR A 22 4.40 3.13 11.50
C TYR A 22 5.46 4.11 11.01
N VAL A 23 6.44 3.60 10.28
CA VAL A 23 7.57 4.37 9.73
C VAL A 23 7.84 3.97 8.29
N CYS A 24 8.29 4.93 7.49
CA CYS A 24 8.87 4.64 6.18
C CYS A 24 10.39 4.50 6.36
N GLU A 25 10.91 3.27 6.28
CA GLU A 25 12.34 2.99 6.45
C GLU A 25 13.22 3.82 5.51
N GLU A 26 12.76 4.05 4.28
CA GLU A 26 13.50 4.84 3.29
C GLU A 26 13.54 6.33 3.65
N CYS A 27 12.44 6.91 4.14
CA CYS A 27 12.45 8.29 4.63
C CYS A 27 13.33 8.45 5.89
N ILE A 28 13.35 7.46 6.78
CA ILE A 28 14.24 7.47 7.95
C ILE A 28 15.71 7.49 7.53
N LYS A 29 16.09 6.73 6.50
CA LYS A 29 17.47 6.71 5.99
C LYS A 29 17.90 8.06 5.42
N THR A 30 16.97 8.80 4.81
CA THR A 30 17.26 10.12 4.22
C THR A 30 17.04 11.28 5.19
N GLY A 31 16.40 11.03 6.35
CA GLY A 31 16.02 12.07 7.30
C GLY A 31 14.83 12.90 6.84
N ASP A 32 14.00 12.36 5.95
CA ASP A 32 12.81 13.02 5.42
C ASP A 32 11.55 12.67 6.21
N GLU A 33 10.56 13.56 6.10
CA GLU A 33 9.22 13.35 6.64
C GLU A 33 8.29 12.68 5.61
N TRP A 34 7.16 12.16 6.10
CA TRP A 34 6.09 11.59 5.27
C TRP A 34 4.73 12.02 5.78
N VAL A 35 3.73 11.99 4.89
CA VAL A 35 2.35 12.36 5.22
C VAL A 35 1.57 11.14 5.69
N HIS A 36 1.47 10.12 4.83
CA HIS A 36 0.75 8.88 5.14
C HIS A 36 1.56 7.66 4.72
N LEU A 37 1.30 6.55 5.41
CA LEU A 37 1.96 5.27 5.16
C LEU A 37 1.00 4.27 4.52
N ARG A 38 1.56 3.47 3.62
CA ARG A 38 0.90 2.38 2.93
C ARG A 38 1.68 1.10 3.16
N VAL A 39 1.00 -0.03 3.22
CA VAL A 39 1.61 -1.35 3.38
C VAL A 39 1.37 -2.17 2.14
N CYS A 40 2.45 -2.61 1.51
CA CYS A 40 2.39 -3.52 0.37
C CYS A 40 1.85 -4.88 0.81
N GLN A 41 0.77 -5.35 0.19
CA GLN A 41 0.17 -6.63 0.56
C GLN A 41 0.90 -7.83 -0.03
N THR A 42 1.76 -7.63 -1.01
CA THR A 42 2.61 -8.71 -1.54
C THR A 42 3.78 -8.99 -0.59
N CYS A 43 4.62 -8.00 -0.30
CA CYS A 43 5.84 -8.20 0.50
C CYS A 43 5.76 -7.72 1.96
N GLY A 44 4.79 -6.88 2.33
CA GLY A 44 4.66 -6.34 3.68
C GLY A 44 5.46 -5.06 3.96
N ALA A 45 6.09 -4.47 2.94
CA ALA A 45 6.84 -3.23 3.10
C ALA A 45 5.90 -2.06 3.48
N THR A 46 6.29 -1.27 4.49
CA THR A 46 5.57 -0.06 4.91
C THR A 46 6.31 1.16 4.38
N LEU A 47 5.69 1.89 3.45
CA LEU A 47 6.33 2.99 2.72
C LEU A 47 5.40 4.21 2.66
N CYS A 48 5.99 5.39 2.46
CA CYS A 48 5.23 6.62 2.31
C CYS A 48 4.41 6.63 1.01
N CYS A 49 3.22 7.23 1.08
CA CYS A 49 2.28 7.28 -0.03
C CYS A 49 2.73 8.24 -1.15
N ASP A 50 1.95 8.31 -2.23
CA ASP A 50 2.21 9.22 -3.36
C ASP A 50 2.08 10.72 -3.01
N ASP A 51 1.32 11.04 -1.95
CA ASP A 51 1.17 12.41 -1.44
C ASP A 51 2.41 12.86 -0.64
N SER A 52 3.24 11.91 -0.19
CA SER A 52 4.50 12.24 0.47
C SER A 52 5.56 12.66 -0.54
N PRO A 53 6.49 13.57 -0.18
CA PRO A 53 7.47 14.13 -1.13
C PRO A 53 8.29 13.06 -1.85
N ASN A 54 8.63 11.96 -1.17
CA ASN A 54 9.47 10.90 -1.70
C ASN A 54 8.75 9.79 -2.50
N ARG A 55 7.42 9.67 -2.36
CA ARG A 55 6.58 8.70 -3.10
C ARG A 55 7.14 7.26 -3.11
N HIS A 56 7.64 6.79 -1.97
CA HIS A 56 8.32 5.49 -1.88
C HIS A 56 7.44 4.31 -2.27
N MET A 57 6.14 4.33 -1.93
CA MET A 57 5.23 3.26 -2.32
C MET A 57 5.06 3.16 -3.84
N THR A 58 4.98 4.30 -4.54
CA THR A 58 4.90 4.35 -6.00
C THR A 58 6.17 3.77 -6.62
N ARG A 59 7.35 4.23 -6.17
CA ARG A 59 8.66 3.70 -6.63
C ARG A 59 8.79 2.20 -6.37
N HIS A 60 8.37 1.73 -5.20
CA HIS A 60 8.36 0.32 -4.83
C HIS A 60 7.48 -0.50 -5.76
N ASN A 61 6.26 -0.05 -6.06
CA ASN A 61 5.40 -0.69 -7.05
C ASN A 61 6.07 -0.77 -8.43
N HIS A 62 6.75 0.28 -8.90
CA HIS A 62 7.46 0.25 -10.18
C HIS A 62 8.68 -0.69 -10.19
N GLN A 63 9.38 -0.85 -9.07
CA GLN A 63 10.57 -1.71 -8.98
C GLN A 63 10.23 -3.18 -8.77
N THR A 64 9.22 -3.46 -7.95
CA THR A 64 8.86 -4.82 -7.54
C THR A 64 7.65 -5.38 -8.29
N HIS A 65 6.91 -4.53 -8.99
CA HIS A 65 5.63 -4.87 -9.61
C HIS A 65 4.63 -5.45 -8.61
N HIS A 66 4.62 -4.94 -7.37
CA HIS A 66 3.63 -5.29 -6.36
C HIS A 66 2.43 -4.33 -6.43
N PRO A 67 1.31 -4.73 -7.04
CA PRO A 67 0.27 -3.78 -7.38
C PRO A 67 -0.66 -3.48 -6.21
N VAL A 68 -0.74 -4.33 -5.18
CA VAL A 68 -1.71 -4.17 -4.10
C VAL A 68 -1.10 -3.58 -2.84
N ILE A 69 -1.74 -2.53 -2.33
CA ILE A 69 -1.39 -1.85 -1.09
C ILE A 69 -2.62 -1.70 -0.20
N THR A 70 -2.40 -1.51 1.10
CA THR A 70 -3.42 -1.12 2.08
C THR A 70 -2.96 0.12 2.85
N SER A 71 -3.88 0.81 3.53
CA SER A 71 -3.48 1.86 4.46
C SER A 71 -2.85 1.30 5.72
N ALA A 72 -1.80 1.96 6.21
CA ALA A 72 -1.27 1.71 7.54
C ALA A 72 -2.07 2.44 8.63
N GLN A 73 -2.94 3.41 8.30
CA GLN A 73 -3.53 4.28 9.32
C GLN A 73 -4.56 3.56 10.20
N PRO A 74 -4.63 3.91 11.50
CA PRO A 74 -5.67 3.37 12.38
C PRO A 74 -7.06 3.81 11.90
N GLY A 75 -7.95 2.84 11.66
CA GLY A 75 -9.32 3.08 11.22
C GLY A 75 -9.53 3.07 9.70
N GLU A 76 -8.46 3.00 8.90
CA GLU A 76 -8.56 2.83 7.46
C GLU A 76 -8.43 1.35 7.07
N GLN A 77 -9.49 0.75 6.53
CA GLN A 77 -9.51 -0.65 6.11
C GLN A 77 -9.88 -0.77 4.63
N TRP A 78 -8.89 -0.50 3.79
CA TRP A 78 -9.07 -0.56 2.35
C TRP A 78 -7.81 -1.06 1.64
N LEU A 79 -8.01 -1.57 0.44
CA LEU A 79 -7.02 -2.09 -0.48
C LEU A 79 -7.10 -1.31 -1.78
N TRP A 80 -5.93 -1.02 -2.34
CA TRP A 80 -5.82 -0.38 -3.64
C TRP A 80 -4.89 -1.20 -4.53
N CYS A 81 -5.35 -1.52 -5.73
CA CYS A 81 -4.54 -2.12 -6.78
C CYS A 81 -4.09 -1.06 -7.78
N TYR A 82 -2.80 -0.77 -7.89
CA TYR A 82 -2.24 0.15 -8.88
C TYR A 82 -2.44 -0.32 -10.31
N LYS A 83 -2.40 -1.63 -10.56
CA LYS A 83 -2.47 -2.21 -11.91
C LYS A 83 -3.86 -2.12 -12.51
N ASP A 84 -4.87 -2.50 -11.74
CA ASP A 84 -6.26 -2.45 -12.17
C ASP A 84 -6.95 -1.13 -11.78
N ARG A 85 -6.32 -0.32 -10.93
CA ARG A 85 -6.87 0.92 -10.34
C ARG A 85 -8.21 0.67 -9.65
N ILE A 86 -8.25 -0.42 -8.87
CA ILE A 86 -9.42 -0.88 -8.14
C ILE A 86 -9.21 -0.61 -6.65
N PHE A 87 -10.26 -0.10 -6.03
CA PHE A 87 -10.35 0.14 -4.60
C PHE A 87 -11.32 -0.88 -3.99
N ALA A 88 -10.94 -1.51 -2.89
CA ALA A 88 -11.77 -2.47 -2.17
C ALA A 88 -11.69 -2.26 -0.66
N GLU A 89 -12.83 -2.15 0.01
CA GLU A 89 -12.93 -2.00 1.47
C GLU A 89 -13.18 -3.35 2.14
N TYR A 90 -12.73 -3.53 3.40
CA TYR A 90 -12.87 -4.79 4.14
C TYR A 90 -13.12 -4.63 5.64
#